data_AF-A0A263BY11-F1
#
_entry.id   AF-A0A263BY11-F1
#
_cell.length_a   1.000
_cell.length_b   1.000
_cell.length_c   1.000
_cell.angle_alpha   90.00
_cell.angle_beta   90.00
_cell.angle_gamma   90.00
#
_symmetry.space_group_name_H-M   'P 1'
#
loop_
_entity.id
_entity.type
_entity.pdbx_description
1 polymer ?
#
loop_
_entity_poly.entity_id
_entity_poly.type
_entity_poly.pdbx_seq_one_letter_code
_entity_poly.pdbx_strand_id
1 'polypeptide(L)'
;MNKQVQNYIYSNSELNYFIRMNPIWYRRLAREPEEIQNFEAAAKQFYGKTIPQRVNKVNEKIQSLGMMFELLKALGQNQND
;
A
#
# COMPACT_ATOMS: atom_id res chain seq x y z
N MET A 1 -15.97 -14.53 7.26
CA MET A 1 -14.59 -15.02 7.49
C MET A 1 -14.69 -16.37 8.19
N ASN A 2 -13.97 -17.37 7.70
CA ASN A 2 -13.98 -18.72 8.28
C ASN A 2 -13.49 -18.68 9.75
N LYS A 3 -14.17 -19.38 10.66
CA LYS A 3 -13.85 -19.41 12.10
C LYS A 3 -12.38 -19.79 12.38
N GLN A 4 -11.80 -20.71 11.61
CA GLN A 4 -10.39 -21.09 11.78
C GLN A 4 -9.45 -19.91 11.49
N VAL A 5 -9.72 -19.15 10.44
CA VAL A 5 -8.97 -17.92 10.09
C VAL A 5 -9.17 -16.85 11.15
N GLN A 6 -10.39 -16.68 11.67
CA GLN A 6 -10.64 -15.72 12.76
C GLN A 6 -9.84 -16.09 14.01
N ASN A 7 -9.85 -17.35 14.42
CA ASN A 7 -9.13 -17.83 15.59
C ASN A 7 -7.62 -17.64 15.43
N TYR A 8 -7.08 -17.92 14.24
CA TYR A 8 -5.67 -17.68 13.92
C TYR A 8 -5.30 -16.19 14.05
N ILE A 9 -6.11 -15.29 13.48
CA ILE A 9 -5.85 -13.84 13.53
C ILE A 9 -5.95 -13.32 14.97
N TYR A 10 -6.93 -13.79 15.75
CA TYR A 10 -7.10 -13.36 17.14
C TYR A 10 -6.07 -13.99 18.08
N SER A 11 -5.46 -15.13 17.72
CA SER A 11 -4.35 -15.71 18.47
C SER A 11 -3.06 -14.88 18.40
N ASN A 12 -2.94 -14.02 17.39
CA ASN A 12 -1.77 -13.17 17.18
C ASN A 12 -2.15 -11.69 17.32
N SER A 13 -1.60 -11.02 18.34
CA SER A 13 -1.89 -9.62 18.65
C SER A 13 -1.52 -8.67 17.51
N GLU A 14 -0.44 -8.93 16.77
CA GLU A 14 -0.02 -8.12 15.61
C GLU A 14 -1.04 -8.25 14.47
N LEU A 15 -1.49 -9.46 14.17
CA LEU A 15 -2.49 -9.70 13.13
C LEU A 15 -3.85 -9.10 13.50
N ASN A 16 -4.26 -9.24 14.77
CA ASN A 16 -5.51 -8.65 15.29
C ASN A 16 -5.51 -7.12 15.19
N TYR A 17 -4.40 -6.46 15.52
CA TYR A 17 -4.31 -5.01 15.34
C TYR A 17 -4.29 -4.61 13.86
N PHE A 18 -3.58 -5.36 13.01
CA PHE A 18 -3.49 -5.08 11.58
C PHE A 18 -4.84 -5.18 10.87
N ILE A 19 -5.66 -6.20 11.18
CA ILE A 19 -6.99 -6.36 10.58
C ILE A 19 -7.97 -5.26 11.01
N ARG A 20 -7.84 -4.74 12.24
CA ARG A 20 -8.63 -3.60 12.73
C ARG A 20 -8.25 -2.31 12.00
N MET A 21 -6.97 -2.14 11.70
CA MET A 21 -6.48 -0.97 10.97
C MET A 21 -6.78 -1.04 9.47
N ASN A 22 -6.91 -2.23 8.91
CA ASN A 22 -7.14 -2.46 7.49
C ASN A 22 -8.39 -3.30 7.24
N PRO A 23 -9.60 -2.73 7.37
CA PRO A 23 -10.87 -3.46 7.24
C PRO A 23 -11.12 -4.04 5.84
N ILE A 24 -10.34 -3.63 4.83
CA ILE A 24 -10.31 -4.26 3.49
C ILE A 24 -9.99 -5.76 3.60
N TRP A 25 -9.10 -6.15 4.52
CA TRP A 25 -8.70 -7.54 4.72
C TRP A 25 -9.80 -8.38 5.34
N TYR A 26 -10.64 -7.79 6.20
CA TYR A 26 -11.80 -8.49 6.75
C TYR A 26 -12.75 -8.93 5.62
N ARG A 27 -12.98 -8.05 4.63
CA ARG A 27 -13.81 -8.38 3.46
C ARG A 27 -13.14 -9.40 2.53
N ARG A 28 -11.83 -9.29 2.30
CA ARG A 28 -11.07 -10.25 1.46
C ARG A 28 -11.08 -11.64 2.07
N LEU A 29 -10.68 -11.78 3.34
CA LEU A 29 -10.66 -13.05 4.08
C LEU A 29 -12.06 -13.61 4.36
N ALA A 30 -13.10 -12.78 4.27
CA ALA A 30 -14.48 -13.26 4.32
C ALA A 30 -14.93 -13.95 3.04
N ARG A 31 -14.40 -13.55 1.88
CA ARG A 31 -14.72 -14.15 0.57
C ARG A 31 -13.77 -15.28 0.22
N GLU A 32 -12.48 -15.06 0.45
CA GLU A 32 -11.40 -15.99 0.13
C GLU A 32 -10.55 -16.21 1.39
N PRO A 33 -10.84 -17.25 2.19
CA PRO A 33 -10.05 -17.55 3.39
C PRO A 33 -8.61 -17.99 3.08
N GLU A 34 -8.30 -18.40 1.85
CA GLU A 34 -6.96 -18.79 1.39
C GLU A 34 -5.98 -17.60 1.28
N GLU A 35 -6.50 -16.37 1.18
CA GLU A 35 -5.71 -15.13 1.16
C GLU A 35 -5.01 -14.81 2.50
N ILE A 36 -5.09 -15.71 3.49
CA ILE A 36 -4.46 -15.55 4.80
C ILE A 36 -2.94 -15.37 4.71
N GLN A 37 -2.28 -16.04 3.76
CA GLN A 37 -0.84 -15.86 3.52
C GLN A 37 -0.51 -14.45 3.02
N ASN A 38 -1.34 -13.91 2.12
CA ASN A 38 -1.21 -12.54 1.62
C ASN A 38 -1.47 -11.51 2.72
N PHE A 39 -2.41 -11.80 3.63
CA PHE A 39 -2.69 -10.99 4.80
C PHE A 39 -1.49 -10.94 5.77
N GLU A 40 -0.86 -12.08 6.06
CA GLU A 40 0.35 -12.13 6.88
C GLU A 40 1.52 -11.36 6.27
N ALA A 41 1.73 -11.50 4.95
CA ALA A 41 2.77 -10.75 4.25
C ALA A 41 2.52 -9.24 4.33
N ALA A 42 1.28 -8.80 4.17
CA ALA A 42 0.89 -7.40 4.30
C ALA A 42 1.04 -6.89 5.74
N ALA A 43 0.72 -7.71 6.75
CA ALA A 43 0.95 -7.37 8.16
C ALA A 43 2.44 -7.18 8.44
N LYS A 44 3.30 -8.08 7.96
CA LYS A 44 4.76 -7.97 8.07
C LYS A 44 5.31 -6.69 7.43
N GLN A 45 4.78 -6.30 6.27
CA GLN A 45 5.11 -5.02 5.63
C GLN A 45 4.65 -3.81 6.45
N PHE A 46 3.43 -3.84 7.00
CA PHE A 46 2.84 -2.76 7.78
C PHE A 46 3.62 -2.45 9.06
N TYR A 47 4.09 -3.48 9.78
CA TYR A 47 4.90 -3.31 10.98
C TYR A 47 6.39 -3.05 10.71
N GLY A 48 6.77 -2.80 9.45
CA GLY A 48 8.16 -2.50 9.10
C GLY A 48 9.10 -3.71 9.18
N LYS A 49 8.58 -4.94 9.30
CA LYS A 49 9.36 -6.18 9.17
C LYS A 49 9.70 -6.52 7.70
N THR A 50 9.42 -5.61 6.76
CA THR A 50 9.87 -5.70 5.35
C THR A 50 10.01 -4.29 4.75
N ILE A 51 11.16 -4.01 4.13
CA ILE A 51 11.56 -2.71 3.55
C ILE A 51 10.57 -2.25 2.45
N PRO A 52 10.27 -0.93 2.36
CA PRO A 52 9.10 -0.41 1.65
C PRO A 52 9.36 -0.19 0.14
N GLN A 53 9.40 -1.25 -0.67
CA GLN A 53 9.41 -1.09 -2.13
C GLN A 53 8.04 -0.73 -2.75
N ARG A 54 7.00 -0.48 -1.92
CA ARG A 54 5.66 -0.08 -2.40
C ARG A 54 5.14 1.24 -1.82
N VAL A 55 6.04 2.19 -1.54
CA VAL A 55 5.71 3.63 -1.62
C VAL A 55 5.55 4.11 -3.08
N ASN A 56 5.80 3.26 -4.08
CA ASN A 56 5.69 3.59 -5.51
C ASN A 56 4.29 4.05 -5.99
N LYS A 57 3.20 3.81 -5.23
CA LYS A 57 1.89 4.42 -5.56
C LYS A 57 1.76 5.87 -5.11
N VAL A 58 2.67 6.37 -4.27
CA VAL A 58 2.78 7.81 -3.97
C VAL A 58 3.49 8.56 -5.11
N ASN A 59 4.20 7.84 -6.00
CA ASN A 59 4.90 8.43 -7.14
C ASN A 59 3.98 8.97 -8.25
N GLU A 60 2.68 8.66 -8.23
CA GLU A 60 1.71 9.30 -9.12
C GLU A 60 1.63 10.83 -8.90
N LYS A 61 2.10 11.33 -7.75
CA LYS A 61 2.24 12.78 -7.50
C LYS A 61 3.54 13.41 -8.02
N ILE A 62 4.52 12.65 -8.48
CA ILE A 62 5.75 13.20 -9.09
C ILE A 62 5.58 13.42 -10.60
N GLN A 63 4.68 12.69 -11.27
CA GLN A 63 4.39 12.90 -12.70
C GLN A 63 3.91 14.33 -13.01
N SER A 64 3.31 15.03 -12.02
CA SER A 64 2.92 16.44 -12.15
C SER A 64 4.09 17.45 -12.03
N LEU A 65 5.30 17.04 -11.59
CA LEU A 65 6.48 17.91 -11.57
C LEU A 65 7.15 18.01 -12.95
N GLY A 66 7.09 16.95 -13.78
CA GLY A 66 7.68 16.95 -15.12
C GLY A 66 7.04 17.98 -16.05
N MET A 67 5.71 18.12 -15.96
CA MET A 67 4.94 19.06 -16.78
C MET A 67 5.26 20.54 -16.45
N MET A 68 5.57 20.86 -15.18
CA MET A 68 5.97 22.21 -14.77
C MET A 68 7.40 22.56 -15.21
N PHE A 69 8.32 21.59 -15.21
CA PHE A 69 9.69 21.77 -15.74
C PHE A 69 9.70 22.02 -17.26
N GLU A 70 8.83 21.35 -18.02
CA GLU A 70 8.71 21.58 -19.47
C GLU A 70 8.20 23.00 -19.80
N LEU A 71 7.23 23.51 -19.03
CA LEU A 71 6.74 24.89 -19.18
C LEU A 71 7.85 25.92 -18.90
N LEU A 72 8.68 25.74 -17.86
CA LEU A 72 9.80 26.64 -17.56
C LEU A 72 10.87 26.63 -18.66
N LYS A 73 11.17 25.46 -19.25
CA LYS A 73 12.10 25.33 -20.38
C LYS A 73 11.58 26.02 -21.64
N ALA A 74 10.29 25.89 -21.93
CA ALA A 74 9.65 26.54 -23.08
C ALA A 74 9.66 28.08 -22.95
N LEU A 75 9.52 28.63 -21.74
CA LEU A 75 9.64 30.07 -21.50
C LEU A 75 11.09 30.57 -21.62
N GLY A 76 12.07 29.77 -21.19
CA GLY A 76 13.50 30.12 -21.29
C GLY A 76 14.09 29.99 -22.70
N GLN A 77 13.51 29.16 -23.58
CA GLN A 77 14.00 29.01 -24.97
C GLN A 77 13.54 30.13 -25.91
N ASN A 78 12.53 30.93 -25.56
CA ASN A 78 12.05 32.04 -26.39
C ASN A 78 12.81 33.37 -26.16
N GLN A 79 14.01 33.34 -25.57
CA GLN A 79 14.85 34.53 -25.36
C GLN A 79 16.13 34.56 -26.19
N ASN A 80 16.33 33.60 -27.10
CA ASN A 80 17.44 33.61 -28.05
C ASN A 80 16.90 33.50 -29.49
N ASP A 81 16.20 34.53 -29.95
CA ASP A 81 16.06 34.92 -31.37
C ASP A 81 16.06 36.46 -31.45
#